data_AF-T0ZIM6-F1
#
_entry.id   AF-T0ZIM6-F1
#
_cell.length_a   1.000
_cell.length_b   1.000
_cell.length_c   1.000
_cell.angle_alpha   90.00
_cell.angle_beta   90.00
_cell.angle_gamma   90.00
#
_symmetry.space_group_name_H-M   'P 1'
#
loop_
_entity.id
_entity.type
_entity.pdbx_description
1 polymer ?
#
loop_
_entity_poly.entity_id
_entity_poly.type
_entity_poly.pdbx_seq_one_letter_code
_entity_poly.pdbx_strand_id
1 'polypeptide(L)'
;PSVVLKSEAMTFHGLPKVPYLAAYGVMRKVEPNMPIVRFNHCGYSVPAKYRREVVYVRSVLDEIVIVAQDKAGGYVSEIARHRRGEAFSYVIDDAHKEKDHPSGPLTRMPIPTNEIQAKFLSITPDASQWLIRACNSGASGIESSIAD
;
A
#
# COMPACT_ATOMS: atom_id res chain seq x y z
N PRO A 1 -6.75 34.09 -7.30
CA PRO A 1 -7.91 34.99 -7.54
C PRO A 1 -8.49 35.49 -6.21
N SER A 2 -8.12 36.71 -5.78
CA SER A 2 -8.35 37.21 -4.42
C SER A 2 -9.36 38.35 -4.30
N VAL A 3 -10.19 38.58 -5.31
CA VAL A 3 -11.27 39.57 -5.23
C VAL A 3 -12.55 38.91 -5.73
N VAL A 4 -13.32 38.36 -4.79
CA VAL A 4 -14.75 38.10 -5.00
C VAL A 4 -15.47 39.31 -4.44
N LEU A 5 -16.16 40.07 -5.28
CA LEU A 5 -16.91 41.23 -4.82
C LEU A 5 -18.10 40.71 -3.99
N LYS A 6 -18.34 41.27 -2.80
CA LYS A 6 -19.43 40.84 -1.90
C LYS A 6 -20.81 40.82 -2.59
N SER A 7 -21.00 41.64 -3.63
CA SER A 7 -22.19 41.68 -4.47
C SER A 7 -22.38 40.41 -5.31
N GLU A 8 -21.29 39.83 -5.82
CA GLU A 8 -21.33 38.63 -6.70
C GLU A 8 -21.68 37.38 -5.90
N ALA A 9 -21.23 37.28 -4.64
CA ALA A 9 -21.54 36.18 -3.75
C ALA A 9 -23.05 36.02 -3.47
N MET A 10 -23.84 37.10 -3.58
CA MET A 10 -25.30 37.06 -3.40
C MET A 10 -26.05 36.51 -4.62
N THR A 11 -25.40 36.41 -5.78
CA THR A 11 -25.98 35.86 -7.01
C THR A 11 -25.71 34.37 -7.17
N PHE A 12 -24.62 33.85 -6.59
CA PHE A 12 -24.29 32.43 -6.68
C PHE A 12 -25.14 31.58 -5.74
N HIS A 13 -25.56 30.41 -6.22
CA HIS A 13 -26.15 29.39 -5.37
C HIS A 13 -25.12 28.89 -4.35
N GLY A 14 -25.56 28.72 -3.10
CA GLY A 14 -24.74 28.11 -2.07
C GLY A 14 -24.32 26.70 -2.47
N LEU A 15 -23.06 26.37 -2.28
CA LEU A 15 -22.59 25.01 -2.45
C LEU A 15 -23.21 24.11 -1.36
N PRO A 16 -23.53 22.85 -1.67
CA PRO A 16 -24.03 21.92 -0.68
C PRO A 16 -22.96 21.75 0.43
N LYS A 17 -23.42 21.73 1.69
CA LYS A 17 -22.53 21.56 2.86
C LYS A 17 -21.75 20.24 2.81
N VAL A 18 -22.36 19.21 2.22
CA VAL A 18 -21.72 17.94 1.89
C VAL A 18 -21.65 17.86 0.36
N PRO A 19 -20.45 17.88 -0.24
CA PRO A 19 -20.35 17.81 -1.69
C PRO A 19 -20.73 16.41 -2.18
N TYR A 20 -21.23 16.34 -3.41
CA TYR A 20 -21.64 15.08 -4.03
C TYR A 20 -20.46 14.11 -4.15
N LEU A 21 -20.71 12.82 -3.85
CA LEU A 21 -19.66 11.80 -3.87
C LEU A 21 -18.98 11.67 -5.24
N ALA A 22 -19.71 11.93 -6.33
CA ALA A 22 -19.18 11.95 -7.68
C ALA A 22 -18.07 13.00 -7.90
N ALA A 23 -18.03 14.07 -7.10
CA ALA A 23 -17.01 15.10 -7.22
C ALA A 23 -15.63 14.67 -6.66
N TYR A 24 -15.57 13.60 -5.86
CA TYR A 24 -14.33 13.18 -5.22
C TYR A 24 -13.39 12.35 -6.09
N GLY A 25 -13.90 11.82 -7.20
CA GLY A 25 -13.11 11.06 -8.16
C GLY A 25 -13.72 9.70 -8.48
N VAL A 26 -12.86 8.80 -8.95
CA VAL A 26 -13.25 7.45 -9.38
C VAL A 26 -13.42 6.56 -8.16
N MET A 27 -14.59 5.94 -8.07
CA MET A 27 -14.89 4.97 -7.02
C MET A 27 -14.05 3.70 -7.19
N ARG A 28 -13.44 3.26 -6.09
CA ARG A 28 -12.65 2.03 -6.01
C ARG A 28 -12.91 1.32 -4.69
N LYS A 29 -12.69 0.00 -4.70
CA LYS A 29 -12.74 -0.83 -3.49
C LYS A 29 -11.32 -1.16 -3.06
N VAL A 30 -11.06 -1.04 -1.76
CA VAL A 30 -9.77 -1.41 -1.17
C VAL A 30 -9.65 -2.93 -1.14
N GLU A 31 -8.50 -3.45 -1.58
CA GLU A 31 -8.20 -4.88 -1.56
C GLU A 31 -8.26 -5.48 -0.13
N PRO A 32 -8.70 -6.74 0.02
CA PRO A 32 -8.96 -7.34 1.33
C PRO A 32 -7.69 -7.77 2.08
N ASN A 33 -6.67 -8.22 1.35
CA ASN A 33 -5.46 -8.82 1.94
C ASN A 33 -4.40 -7.75 2.18
N MET A 34 -4.04 -7.03 1.12
CA MET A 34 -3.15 -5.88 1.20
C MET A 34 -4.00 -4.62 0.98
N PRO A 35 -4.00 -3.63 1.89
CA PRO A 35 -4.84 -2.44 1.75
C PRO A 35 -4.31 -1.54 0.64
N ILE A 36 -4.68 -1.88 -0.60
CA ILE A 36 -4.26 -1.23 -1.84
C ILE A 36 -5.50 -0.85 -2.65
N VAL A 37 -5.37 0.26 -3.37
CA VAL A 37 -6.33 0.71 -4.38
C VAL A 37 -5.63 0.80 -5.73
N ARG A 38 -6.26 0.25 -6.77
CA ARG A 38 -5.75 0.31 -8.14
C ARG A 38 -6.33 1.51 -8.89
N PHE A 39 -5.44 2.36 -9.40
CA PHE A 39 -5.79 3.53 -10.18
C PHE A 39 -4.74 3.78 -11.27
N ASN A 40 -5.18 3.98 -12.52
CA ASN A 40 -4.30 4.19 -13.68
C ASN A 40 -3.16 3.15 -13.78
N HIS A 41 -3.50 1.87 -13.67
CA HIS A 41 -2.56 0.73 -13.71
C HIS A 41 -1.49 0.70 -12.61
N CYS A 42 -1.56 1.57 -11.60
CA CYS A 42 -0.68 1.57 -10.43
C CYS A 42 -1.47 1.21 -9.17
N GLY A 43 -0.83 0.50 -8.25
CA GLY A 43 -1.35 0.25 -6.90
C GLY A 43 -0.90 1.33 -5.94
N TYR A 44 -1.82 1.86 -5.13
CA TYR A 44 -1.52 2.83 -4.08
C TYR A 44 -1.95 2.28 -2.73
N SER A 45 -1.04 2.31 -1.76
CA SER A 45 -1.35 1.88 -0.39
C SER A 45 -2.34 2.82 0.30
N VAL A 46 -3.17 2.27 1.19
CA VAL A 46 -4.07 3.04 2.06
C VAL A 46 -3.99 2.49 3.49
N PRO A 47 -4.34 3.27 4.53
CA PRO A 47 -4.31 2.78 5.90
C PRO A 47 -5.14 1.50 6.08
N ALA A 48 -4.58 0.50 6.78
CA ALA A 48 -5.18 -0.83 6.92
C ALA A 48 -6.63 -0.86 7.44
N LYS A 49 -7.05 0.16 8.19
CA LYS A 49 -8.44 0.32 8.67
C LYS A 49 -9.49 0.44 7.57
N TYR A 50 -9.09 0.77 6.33
CA TYR A 50 -9.98 0.91 5.17
C TYR A 50 -10.08 -0.36 4.30
N ARG A 51 -9.59 -1.52 4.76
CA ARG A 51 -9.75 -2.78 4.01
C ARG A 51 -11.20 -3.05 3.69
N ARG A 52 -11.47 -3.48 2.45
CA ARG A 52 -12.81 -3.78 1.90
C ARG A 52 -13.75 -2.57 1.80
N GLU A 53 -13.35 -1.39 2.28
CA GLU A 53 -14.14 -0.17 2.20
C GLU A 53 -14.11 0.42 0.78
N VAL A 54 -15.09 1.28 0.50
CA VAL A 54 -15.16 2.04 -0.75
C VAL A 54 -14.47 3.39 -0.54
N VAL A 55 -13.62 3.74 -1.50
CA VAL A 55 -12.85 4.99 -1.51
C VAL A 55 -12.93 5.65 -2.88
N TYR A 56 -12.58 6.93 -2.94
CA TYR A 56 -12.56 7.70 -4.17
C TYR A 56 -11.14 8.17 -4.45
N VAL A 57 -10.70 7.96 -5.69
CA VAL A 57 -9.34 8.26 -6.12
C VAL A 57 -9.37 9.24 -7.28
N ARG A 58 -8.49 10.24 -7.22
CA ARG A 58 -8.29 11.20 -8.31
C ARG A 58 -6.83 11.60 -8.43
N SER A 59 -6.44 12.02 -9.62
CA SER A 59 -5.18 12.72 -9.85
C SER A 59 -5.32 14.20 -9.56
N VAL A 60 -4.38 14.76 -8.80
CA VAL A 60 -4.23 16.20 -8.55
C VAL A 60 -2.79 16.55 -8.91
N LEU A 61 -2.58 17.18 -10.07
CA LEU A 61 -1.24 17.41 -10.63
C LEU A 61 -0.46 16.08 -10.72
N ASP A 62 0.70 16.00 -10.07
CA ASP A 62 1.59 14.84 -10.03
C ASP A 62 1.32 13.91 -8.84
N GLU A 63 0.22 14.12 -8.12
CA GLU A 63 -0.17 13.34 -6.96
C GLU A 63 -1.48 12.58 -7.20
N ILE A 64 -1.62 11.47 -6.49
CA ILE A 64 -2.86 10.72 -6.36
C ILE A 64 -3.41 10.95 -4.96
N VAL A 65 -4.62 11.49 -4.92
CA VAL A 65 -5.35 11.76 -3.67
C VAL A 65 -6.44 10.71 -3.52
N ILE A 66 -6.45 10.06 -2.36
CA ILE A 66 -7.42 9.04 -1.98
C ILE A 66 -8.23 9.56 -0.80
N VAL A 67 -9.55 9.54 -0.95
CA VAL A 67 -10.47 9.99 0.08
C VAL A 67 -11.46 8.89 0.45
N ALA A 68 -11.87 8.85 1.71
CA ALA A 68 -12.91 7.96 2.20
C ALA A 68 -14.02 8.76 2.88
N GLN A 69 -15.24 8.30 2.71
CA GLN A 69 -16.38 8.79 3.47
C GLN A 69 -16.37 8.15 4.85
N ASP A 70 -16.65 8.94 5.88
CA ASP A 70 -16.88 8.41 7.22
C ASP A 70 -18.11 7.47 7.23
N LYS A 71 -18.12 6.48 8.11
CA LYS A 71 -19.21 5.50 8.24
C LYS A 71 -20.55 6.15 8.59
N ALA A 72 -20.52 7.31 9.24
CA ALA A 72 -21.70 8.12 9.53
C ALA A 72 -22.25 8.87 8.29
N GLY A 73 -21.63 8.75 7.11
CA GLY A 73 -22.12 9.31 5.85
C GLY A 73 -21.93 10.82 5.69
N GLY A 74 -21.34 11.51 6.66
CA GLY A 74 -21.22 12.97 6.66
C GLY A 74 -19.98 13.49 5.94
N TYR A 75 -18.82 13.35 6.57
CA TYR A 75 -17.58 13.97 6.10
C TYR A 75 -16.74 13.01 5.27
N VAL A 76 -16.17 13.53 4.20
CA VAL A 76 -15.14 12.84 3.42
C VAL A 76 -13.80 13.42 3.82
N SER A 77 -12.86 12.54 4.14
CA SER A 77 -11.51 12.90 4.57
C SER A 77 -10.49 12.35 3.60
N GLU A 78 -9.40 13.10 3.42
CA GLU A 78 -8.21 12.59 2.74
C GLU A 78 -7.54 11.56 3.64
N ILE A 79 -7.38 10.34 3.12
CA ILE A 79 -6.83 9.21 3.88
C ILE A 79 -5.43 8.84 3.43
N ALA A 80 -5.06 9.21 2.21
CA ALA A 80 -3.75 8.98 1.64
C ALA A 80 -3.48 9.96 0.49
N ARG A 81 -2.24 10.38 0.37
CA ARG A 81 -1.70 11.15 -0.74
C ARG A 81 -0.39 10.53 -1.17
N HIS A 82 -0.27 10.26 -2.46
CA HIS A 82 0.90 9.62 -3.03
C HIS A 82 1.42 10.41 -4.21
N ARG A 83 2.72 10.34 -4.48
CA ARG A 83 3.23 10.70 -5.80
C ARG A 83 2.65 9.74 -6.84
N ARG A 84 2.40 10.23 -8.05
CA ARG A 84 1.99 9.39 -9.18
C ARG A 84 3.06 8.33 -9.46
N GLY A 85 2.65 7.06 -9.41
CA GLY A 85 3.49 5.90 -9.74
C GLY A 85 3.48 5.58 -11.23
N GLU A 86 4.40 4.71 -11.63
CA GLU A 86 4.49 4.18 -12.98
C GLU A 86 3.43 3.10 -13.24
N ALA A 87 3.11 2.86 -14.51
CA ALA A 87 2.19 1.80 -14.87
C ALA A 87 2.74 0.43 -14.41
N PHE A 88 1.84 -0.42 -13.89
CA PHE A 88 2.14 -1.74 -13.35
C PHE A 88 3.07 -1.77 -12.12
N SER A 89 3.20 -0.63 -11.43
CA SER A 89 3.99 -0.50 -10.20
C SER A 89 3.11 -0.36 -8.94
N TYR A 90 3.77 -0.24 -7.78
CA TYR A 90 3.13 0.03 -6.49
C TYR A 90 3.81 1.21 -5.80
N VAL A 91 3.01 2.13 -5.25
CA VAL A 91 3.46 3.20 -4.36
C VAL A 91 2.98 2.88 -2.95
N ILE A 92 3.95 2.53 -2.09
CA ILE A 92 3.71 2.03 -0.74
C ILE A 92 4.26 3.05 0.25
N ASP A 93 3.41 3.47 1.19
CA ASP A 93 3.79 4.22 2.37
C ASP A 93 3.76 3.26 3.57
N ASP A 94 4.89 3.17 4.27
CA ASP A 94 5.05 2.30 5.44
C ASP A 94 4.13 2.72 6.60
N ALA A 95 3.72 3.99 6.67
CA ALA A 95 2.75 4.48 7.66
C ALA A 95 1.35 3.85 7.50
N HIS A 96 1.05 3.25 6.33
CA HIS A 96 -0.22 2.56 6.08
C HIS A 96 -0.26 1.12 6.59
N LYS A 97 0.91 0.55 6.92
CA LYS A 97 1.01 -0.79 7.47
C LYS A 97 0.31 -0.87 8.83
N GLU A 98 -0.08 -2.08 9.23
CA GLU A 98 -0.56 -2.30 10.59
C GLU A 98 0.55 -1.98 11.59
N LYS A 99 0.18 -1.46 12.76
CA LYS A 99 1.14 -1.05 13.79
C LYS A 99 2.05 -2.20 14.24
N ASP A 100 1.51 -3.42 14.26
CA ASP A 100 2.24 -4.63 14.66
C ASP A 100 2.98 -5.29 13.49
N HIS A 101 2.85 -4.75 12.28
CA HIS A 101 3.56 -5.28 11.12
C HIS A 101 5.03 -4.82 11.17
N PRO A 102 6.00 -5.73 11.05
CA PRO A 102 7.40 -5.35 11.01
C PRO A 102 7.64 -4.37 9.85
N SER A 103 8.29 -3.25 10.16
CA SER A 103 8.69 -2.22 9.19
C SER A 103 10.06 -2.56 8.58
N GLY A 104 10.31 -2.10 7.35
CA GLY A 104 11.56 -2.36 6.63
C GLY A 104 11.69 -3.78 6.01
N PRO A 105 12.87 -4.11 5.46
CA PRO A 105 13.15 -5.44 4.92
C PRO A 105 13.00 -6.50 6.02
N LEU A 106 12.13 -7.49 5.82
CA LEU A 106 12.03 -8.60 6.77
C LEU A 106 13.39 -9.30 6.83
N THR A 107 14.01 -9.32 8.02
CA THR A 107 15.17 -10.17 8.28
C THR A 107 14.67 -11.61 8.35
N ARG A 108 14.55 -12.25 7.18
CA ARG A 108 14.11 -13.64 7.08
C ARG A 108 15.24 -14.56 7.50
N MET A 109 15.02 -15.33 8.55
CA MET A 109 15.90 -16.43 8.93
C MET A 109 15.39 -17.74 8.31
N PRO A 110 16.29 -18.63 7.86
CA PRO A 110 15.90 -19.95 7.37
C PRO A 110 15.26 -20.76 8.49
N ILE A 111 14.05 -21.26 8.25
CA ILE A 111 13.31 -22.11 9.19
C ILE A 111 13.32 -23.54 8.61
N PRO A 112 13.82 -24.54 9.36
CA PRO A 112 13.84 -25.92 8.87
C PRO A 112 12.42 -26.49 8.82
N THR A 113 12.07 -27.13 7.70
CA THR A 113 10.78 -27.82 7.54
C THR A 113 10.89 -29.35 7.68
N ASN A 114 12.12 -29.88 7.76
CA ASN A 114 12.39 -31.31 7.97
C ASN A 114 13.65 -31.53 8.83
N GLU A 115 13.86 -32.78 9.25
CA GLU A 115 14.98 -33.14 10.13
C GLU A 115 16.35 -32.93 9.50
N ILE A 116 16.47 -33.13 8.18
CA ILE A 116 17.74 -32.96 7.45
C ILE A 116 18.16 -31.48 7.46
N GLN A 117 17.21 -30.57 7.20
CA GLN A 117 17.44 -29.14 7.25
C GLN A 117 17.76 -28.68 8.68
N ALA A 118 17.07 -29.23 9.68
CA ALA A 118 17.38 -28.94 11.08
C ALA A 118 18.81 -29.36 11.43
N LYS A 119 19.23 -30.56 11.00
CA LYS A 119 20.61 -31.04 11.15
C LYS A 119 21.59 -30.11 10.45
N PHE A 120 21.34 -29.73 9.19
CA PHE A 120 22.20 -28.82 8.44
C PHE A 120 22.39 -27.48 9.16
N LEU A 121 21.29 -26.85 9.61
CA LEU A 121 21.33 -25.60 10.35
C LEU A 121 22.06 -25.73 11.70
N SER A 122 22.12 -26.94 12.26
CA SER A 122 22.84 -27.23 13.51
C SER A 122 24.33 -27.56 13.33
N ILE A 123 24.83 -27.75 12.10
CA ILE A 123 26.24 -28.10 11.85
C ILE A 123 27.15 -26.98 12.35
N THR A 124 26.80 -25.73 12.07
CA THR A 124 27.59 -24.55 12.44
C THR A 124 26.68 -23.32 12.53
N PRO A 125 26.95 -22.36 13.44
CA PRO A 125 26.22 -21.09 13.48
C PRO A 125 26.13 -20.37 12.13
N ASP A 126 27.16 -20.51 11.30
CA ASP A 126 27.27 -19.87 9.97
C ASP A 126 26.47 -20.58 8.87
N ALA A 127 25.91 -21.76 9.12
CA ALA A 127 25.09 -22.48 8.12
C ALA A 127 23.88 -21.65 7.67
N SER A 128 23.26 -20.93 8.61
CA SER A 128 22.15 -20.01 8.34
C SER A 128 22.59 -18.83 7.45
N GLN A 129 23.76 -18.24 7.73
CA GLN A 129 24.30 -17.13 6.95
C GLN A 129 24.69 -17.56 5.54
N TRP A 130 25.23 -18.77 5.39
CA TRP A 130 25.55 -19.34 4.08
C TRP A 130 24.29 -19.43 3.21
N LEU A 131 23.17 -19.94 3.75
CA LEU A 131 21.89 -19.99 3.03
C LEU A 131 21.38 -18.59 2.66
N ILE A 132 21.46 -17.63 3.57
CA ILE A 132 21.04 -16.24 3.30
C ILE A 132 21.86 -15.65 2.15
N ARG A 133 23.18 -15.86 2.13
CA ARG A 133 24.06 -15.40 1.05
C ARG A 133 23.73 -16.08 -0.27
N ALA A 134 23.50 -17.39 -0.26
CA ALA A 134 23.10 -18.14 -1.46
C ALA A 134 21.77 -17.62 -2.04
N CYS A 135 20.74 -17.40 -1.20
CA CYS A 135 19.47 -16.81 -1.65
C CYS A 135 19.65 -15.39 -2.19
N ASN A 136 20.49 -14.56 -1.56
CA ASN A 136 20.79 -13.21 -2.06
C ASN A 136 21.52 -13.22 -3.41
N SER A 137 22.25 -14.29 -3.75
CA SER A 137 22.81 -14.50 -5.09
C SER A 137 21.81 -15.07 -6.11
N GLY A 138 20.55 -15.32 -5.71
CA GLY A 138 19.50 -15.84 -6.59
C GLY A 138 19.41 -17.37 -6.65
N ALA A 139 20.12 -18.10 -5.77
CA ALA A 139 19.98 -19.55 -5.70
C ALA A 139 18.60 -19.94 -5.13
N SER A 140 17.89 -20.82 -5.83
CA SER A 140 16.50 -21.23 -5.50
C SER A 140 16.38 -22.68 -5.02
N GLY A 141 17.44 -23.48 -5.11
CA GLY A 141 17.46 -24.88 -4.69
C GLY A 141 18.88 -25.41 -4.45
N ILE A 142 18.98 -26.52 -3.73
CA ILE A 142 20.22 -27.27 -3.53
C ILE A 142 19.96 -28.67 -4.13
N GLU A 143 20.77 -29.05 -5.10
CA GLU A 143 20.76 -30.39 -5.67
C GLU A 143 21.13 -31.41 -4.57
N SER A 144 20.35 -32.47 -4.41
CA SER A 144 20.63 -33.55 -3.46
C SER A 144 21.73 -34.50 -3.94
N SER A 145 22.16 -34.37 -5.20
CA SER A 145 23.31 -35.07 -5.75
C SER A 145 24.47 -34.09 -5.90
N ILE A 146 25.62 -34.44 -5.34
CA ILE A 146 26.89 -33.88 -5.82
C ILE A 146 27.11 -34.48 -7.21
N ALA A 147 27.43 -33.64 -8.19
CA ALA A 147 27.90 -34.12 -9.48
C ALA A 147 29.21 -34.89 -9.23
N ASP A 148 29.22 -36.16 -9.61
CA ASP A 148 30.47 -36.94 -9.76
C ASP A 148 31.39 -36.30 -10.82
#